data_AF-A0A151QRP3-F1
#
_entry.id   AF-A0A151QRP3-F1
#
_cell.length_a   1.000
_cell.length_b   1.000
_cell.length_c   1.000
_cell.angle_alpha   90.00
_cell.angle_beta   90.00
_cell.angle_gamma   90.00
#
_symmetry.space_group_name_H-M   'P 1'
#
loop_
_entity.id
_entity.type
_entity.pdbx_description
1 polymer ?
#
loop_
_entity_poly.entity_id
_entity_poly.type
_entity_poly.pdbx_seq_one_letter_code
_entity_poly.pdbx_strand_id
1 'polypeptide(L)'
;MAGPSTLVIPSGKIFFVKRLELNGPCKAQSVGIQFAGKIVPPTMDTWVGDRGSWIVISDVNNLTIDAKGGIIDGNGSSWWEKCRSCRRPTSLRFHNCNGLVVNSLSMTNSPGAHISVNGCNGAKFSGVSITAPEHSPNTDGFDIAVSKYITIKDSTIATGDDCIAINGGCSNINATRLFCGPGHGISIGSLGKNGSHEIVEEIYVNNCSFIGTTNGARIKTWPGGSGYARKITFDQIILKNAQNPIIIDQNYGVKQPSASEQAVMVSEVTYRGFVGTSARDLAIVLKCSTLGCFNITFDNVHIVSSQPGKPAYASYNNTHGTVINTVPKISLLK
;
A
#
# COMPACT_ATOMS: atom_id res chain seq x y z
N MET A 1 -36.36 7.42 -14.42
CA MET A 1 -35.01 6.99 -13.99
C MET A 1 -35.15 6.10 -12.78
N ALA A 2 -34.36 5.02 -12.68
CA ALA A 2 -34.43 4.14 -11.50
C ALA A 2 -33.86 4.89 -10.28
N GLY A 3 -34.55 4.81 -9.15
CA GLY A 3 -34.15 5.44 -7.90
C GLY A 3 -32.89 4.82 -7.27
N PRO A 4 -32.43 5.33 -6.12
CA PRO A 4 -31.31 4.77 -5.39
C PRO A 4 -31.61 3.31 -4.98
N SER A 5 -30.58 2.46 -4.97
CA SER A 5 -30.70 1.06 -4.53
C SER A 5 -29.68 0.77 -3.43
N THR A 6 -30.11 0.11 -2.35
CA THR A 6 -29.25 -0.19 -1.19
C THR A 6 -29.28 -1.68 -0.84
N LEU A 7 -28.11 -2.31 -0.77
CA LEU A 7 -27.93 -3.62 -0.16
C LEU A 7 -27.64 -3.42 1.34
N VAL A 8 -28.36 -4.16 2.19
CA VAL A 8 -28.18 -4.10 3.65
C VAL A 8 -27.61 -5.41 4.16
N ILE A 9 -26.48 -5.32 4.87
CA ILE A 9 -25.87 -6.42 5.62
C ILE A 9 -26.00 -6.06 7.10
N PRO A 10 -27.09 -6.49 7.75
CA PRO A 10 -27.52 -5.93 9.04
C PRO A 10 -26.63 -6.34 10.21
N SER A 11 -26.66 -5.53 11.26
CA SER A 11 -25.97 -5.79 12.52
C SER A 11 -26.47 -7.07 13.21
N GLY A 12 -25.59 -7.72 13.99
CA GLY A 12 -25.89 -8.96 14.71
C GLY A 12 -26.02 -10.20 13.81
N LYS A 13 -25.74 -10.10 12.51
CA LYS A 13 -25.75 -11.23 11.57
C LYS A 13 -24.33 -11.58 11.12
N ILE A 14 -24.10 -12.87 10.95
CA ILE A 14 -22.88 -13.43 10.37
C ILE A 14 -23.27 -14.11 9.05
N PHE A 15 -22.61 -13.72 7.97
CA PHE A 15 -22.82 -14.25 6.64
C PHE A 15 -21.61 -15.10 6.25
N PHE A 16 -21.84 -16.39 6.02
CA PHE A 16 -20.86 -17.27 5.42
C PHE A 16 -20.93 -17.13 3.90
N VAL A 17 -19.89 -16.53 3.31
CA VAL A 17 -19.89 -16.13 1.90
C VAL A 17 -18.78 -16.89 1.19
N LYS A 18 -19.15 -17.71 0.20
CA LYS A 18 -18.20 -18.29 -0.77
C LYS A 18 -17.68 -17.18 -1.69
N ARG A 19 -17.09 -17.50 -2.83
CA ARG A 19 -16.73 -16.48 -3.83
C ARG A 19 -17.98 -15.67 -4.23
N LEU A 20 -17.85 -14.34 -4.21
CA LEU A 20 -18.94 -13.40 -4.50
C LEU A 20 -18.48 -12.39 -5.55
N GLU A 21 -19.28 -12.23 -6.60
CA GLU A 21 -19.10 -11.20 -7.62
C GLU A 21 -20.33 -10.30 -7.66
N LEU A 22 -20.12 -8.99 -7.54
CA LEU A 22 -21.13 -7.95 -7.70
C LEU A 22 -20.76 -7.11 -8.92
N ASN A 23 -21.46 -7.34 -10.03
CA ASN A 23 -21.12 -6.77 -11.32
C ASN A 23 -22.11 -5.69 -11.75
N GLY A 24 -21.57 -4.58 -12.24
CA GLY A 24 -22.30 -3.55 -12.97
C GLY A 24 -22.30 -3.78 -14.49
N PRO A 25 -22.71 -2.77 -15.28
CA PRO A 25 -23.18 -1.47 -14.82
C PRO A 25 -24.56 -1.58 -14.14
N CYS A 26 -24.73 -0.85 -13.04
CA CYS A 26 -26.03 -0.76 -12.38
C CYS A 26 -26.95 0.25 -13.09
N LYS A 27 -28.26 -0.04 -13.15
CA LYS A 27 -29.27 0.88 -13.69
C LYS A 27 -29.64 2.02 -12.73
N ALA A 28 -29.36 1.83 -11.44
CA ALA A 28 -29.61 2.83 -10.41
C ALA A 28 -28.67 4.02 -10.55
N GLN A 29 -29.15 5.23 -10.27
CA GLN A 29 -28.33 6.45 -10.30
C GLN A 29 -27.24 6.44 -9.22
N SER A 30 -27.53 5.81 -8.08
CA SER A 30 -26.57 5.57 -6.99
C SER A 30 -26.82 4.20 -6.39
N VAL A 31 -25.73 3.56 -5.99
CA VAL A 31 -25.73 2.23 -5.36
C VAL A 31 -25.13 2.36 -3.97
N GLY A 32 -25.87 1.89 -2.96
CA GLY A 32 -25.45 1.88 -1.57
C GLY A 32 -25.22 0.46 -1.05
N ILE A 33 -24.22 0.30 -0.18
CA ILE A 33 -24.10 -0.86 0.70
C ILE A 33 -24.05 -0.33 2.13
N GLN A 34 -25.03 -0.71 2.94
CA GLN A 34 -25.03 -0.50 4.38
C GLN A 34 -24.53 -1.78 5.04
N PHE A 35 -23.34 -1.74 5.62
CA PHE A 35 -22.66 -2.92 6.14
C PHE A 35 -22.37 -2.79 7.64
N ALA A 36 -23.17 -3.49 8.45
CA ALA A 36 -23.06 -3.53 9.90
C ALA A 36 -22.92 -4.95 10.47
N GLY A 37 -22.97 -5.99 9.62
CA GLY A 37 -22.81 -7.39 10.00
C GLY A 37 -21.37 -7.92 9.90
N LYS A 38 -21.20 -9.24 10.02
CA LYS A 38 -19.91 -9.91 9.81
C LYS A 38 -19.95 -10.79 8.57
N ILE A 39 -18.91 -10.77 7.75
CA ILE A 39 -18.73 -11.67 6.60
C ILE A 39 -17.51 -12.57 6.86
N VAL A 40 -17.65 -13.88 6.61
CA VAL A 40 -16.58 -14.89 6.76
C VAL A 40 -16.52 -15.83 5.54
N PRO A 41 -15.33 -16.27 5.10
CA PRO A 41 -15.18 -17.22 4.00
C PRO A 41 -15.09 -18.68 4.48
N PRO A 42 -15.16 -19.64 3.54
CA PRO A 42 -14.63 -21.00 3.77
C PRO A 42 -13.14 -20.99 4.12
N THR A 43 -12.68 -22.06 4.77
CA THR A 43 -11.25 -22.31 5.02
C THR A 43 -10.55 -22.70 3.71
N MET A 44 -9.21 -22.71 3.71
CA MET A 44 -8.43 -23.20 2.57
C MET A 44 -8.87 -24.59 2.06
N ASP A 45 -9.16 -25.54 2.96
CA ASP A 45 -9.53 -26.93 2.58
C ASP A 45 -10.89 -27.02 1.86
N THR A 46 -11.77 -26.05 2.13
CA THR A 46 -13.12 -26.00 1.59
C THR A 46 -13.27 -24.91 0.53
N TRP A 47 -12.16 -24.26 0.15
CA TRP A 47 -12.14 -23.25 -0.88
C TRP A 47 -12.35 -23.86 -2.27
N VAL A 48 -13.36 -23.36 -2.98
CA VAL A 48 -13.67 -23.79 -4.34
C VAL A 48 -13.63 -22.58 -5.27
N GLY A 49 -12.93 -22.73 -6.40
CA GLY A 49 -12.83 -21.72 -7.44
C GLY A 49 -11.51 -20.95 -7.44
N ASP A 50 -11.52 -19.80 -8.12
CA ASP A 50 -10.36 -18.93 -8.29
C ASP A 50 -9.75 -18.48 -6.94
N ARG A 51 -8.42 -18.39 -6.91
CA ARG A 51 -7.64 -17.91 -5.74
C ARG A 51 -7.11 -16.50 -5.95
N GLY A 52 -7.64 -15.75 -6.90
CA GLY A 52 -7.31 -14.36 -7.13
C GLY A 52 -7.99 -13.43 -6.15
N SER A 53 -9.32 -13.53 -6.03
CA SER A 53 -10.07 -12.66 -5.11
C SER A 53 -11.32 -13.35 -4.58
N TRP A 54 -11.71 -13.01 -3.35
CA TRP A 54 -12.88 -13.55 -2.67
C TRP A 54 -14.16 -12.77 -3.00
N ILE A 55 -14.21 -11.49 -2.64
CA ILE A 55 -15.32 -10.58 -2.95
C ILE A 55 -14.84 -9.62 -4.02
N VAL A 56 -15.52 -9.62 -5.17
CA VAL A 56 -15.18 -8.76 -6.30
C VAL A 56 -16.36 -7.87 -6.62
N ILE A 57 -16.10 -6.56 -6.71
CA ILE A 57 -17.06 -5.56 -7.16
C ILE A 57 -16.51 -4.93 -8.44
N SER A 58 -17.21 -5.12 -9.55
CA SER A 58 -16.74 -4.71 -10.88
C SER A 58 -17.74 -3.77 -11.54
N ASP A 59 -17.25 -2.69 -12.16
CA ASP A 59 -18.03 -1.79 -13.03
C ASP A 59 -19.23 -1.13 -12.33
N VAL A 60 -19.17 -0.98 -11.00
CA VAL A 60 -20.18 -0.28 -10.20
C VAL A 60 -19.71 1.15 -9.90
N ASN A 61 -20.17 2.08 -10.73
CA ASN A 61 -19.87 3.50 -10.53
C ASN A 61 -20.73 4.12 -9.43
N ASN A 62 -20.20 5.15 -8.77
CA ASN A 62 -20.84 5.91 -7.69
C ASN A 62 -21.35 5.02 -6.55
N LEU A 63 -20.64 3.92 -6.28
CA LEU A 63 -20.90 3.04 -5.15
C LEU A 63 -20.51 3.73 -3.84
N THR A 64 -21.43 3.78 -2.88
CA THR A 64 -21.13 4.17 -1.50
C THR A 64 -21.28 2.97 -0.57
N ILE A 65 -20.20 2.60 0.13
CA ILE A 65 -20.21 1.61 1.20
C ILE A 65 -20.07 2.34 2.53
N ASP A 66 -21.11 2.29 3.35
CA ASP A 66 -21.06 2.68 4.75
C ASP A 66 -20.94 1.41 5.59
N ALA A 67 -19.74 1.14 6.08
CA ALA A 67 -19.39 -0.08 6.79
C ALA A 67 -19.33 0.08 8.31
N LYS A 68 -19.99 1.10 8.86
CA LYS A 68 -20.00 1.35 10.30
C LYS A 68 -20.56 0.14 11.07
N GLY A 69 -19.71 -0.48 11.89
CA GLY A 69 -20.03 -1.67 12.68
C GLY A 69 -19.91 -2.99 11.91
N GLY A 70 -19.60 -2.95 10.62
CA GLY A 70 -19.38 -4.12 9.78
C GLY A 70 -17.93 -4.61 9.82
N ILE A 71 -17.73 -5.93 9.68
CA ILE A 71 -16.40 -6.54 9.63
C ILE A 71 -16.30 -7.67 8.60
N ILE A 72 -15.29 -7.61 7.74
CA ILE A 72 -14.89 -8.71 6.86
C ILE A 72 -13.74 -9.46 7.54
N ASP A 73 -13.95 -10.72 7.91
CA ASP A 73 -12.91 -11.55 8.52
C ASP A 73 -12.51 -12.64 7.52
N GLY A 74 -11.32 -12.52 6.94
CA GLY A 74 -10.83 -13.34 5.83
C GLY A 74 -10.38 -14.75 6.22
N ASN A 75 -10.39 -15.10 7.52
CA ASN A 75 -10.00 -16.45 8.00
C ASN A 75 -8.64 -16.93 7.47
N GLY A 76 -7.67 -16.01 7.40
CA GLY A 76 -6.37 -16.21 6.74
C GLY A 76 -5.45 -17.22 7.41
N SER A 77 -5.61 -17.51 8.71
CA SER A 77 -4.78 -18.52 9.42
C SER A 77 -4.80 -19.88 8.73
N SER A 78 -5.98 -20.31 8.25
CA SER A 78 -6.14 -21.56 7.50
C SER A 78 -5.31 -21.62 6.21
N TRP A 79 -4.93 -20.46 5.66
CA TRP A 79 -4.08 -20.34 4.48
C TRP A 79 -2.60 -20.20 4.84
N TRP A 80 -2.28 -19.40 5.85
CA TRP A 80 -0.88 -19.08 6.19
C TRP A 80 -0.11 -20.29 6.75
N GLU A 81 -0.80 -21.18 7.47
CA GLU A 81 -0.23 -22.40 8.04
C GLU A 81 0.09 -23.45 6.96
N LYS A 82 -0.78 -23.56 5.95
CA LYS A 82 -0.70 -24.61 4.92
C LYS A 82 -0.01 -24.17 3.64
N CYS A 83 0.03 -22.86 3.37
CA CYS A 83 0.27 -22.34 2.03
C CYS A 83 0.95 -20.97 2.05
N ARG A 84 2.14 -20.91 2.68
CA ARG A 84 2.87 -19.66 2.92
C ARG A 84 3.32 -18.94 1.65
N SER A 85 3.71 -19.69 0.61
CA SER A 85 4.27 -19.18 -0.65
C SER A 85 3.33 -19.30 -1.86
N CYS A 86 2.11 -19.79 -1.66
CA CYS A 86 1.17 -20.00 -2.76
C CYS A 86 0.28 -18.77 -2.97
N ARG A 87 -0.43 -18.76 -4.11
CA ARG A 87 -1.46 -17.76 -4.39
C ARG A 87 -2.63 -17.91 -3.41
N ARG A 88 -2.95 -16.82 -2.72
CA ARG A 88 -4.03 -16.71 -1.74
C ARG A 88 -4.97 -15.58 -2.16
N PRO A 89 -6.29 -15.72 -1.94
CA PRO A 89 -7.25 -14.75 -2.42
C PRO A 89 -7.10 -13.40 -1.70
N THR A 90 -7.12 -12.32 -2.46
CA THR A 90 -7.40 -10.97 -1.93
C THR A 90 -8.83 -10.94 -1.40
N SER A 91 -9.07 -10.39 -0.21
CA SER A 91 -10.41 -10.43 0.40
C SER A 91 -11.43 -9.58 -0.35
N LEU A 92 -11.08 -8.33 -0.68
CA LEU A 92 -11.98 -7.40 -1.36
C LEU A 92 -11.28 -6.76 -2.56
N ARG A 93 -11.88 -6.85 -3.74
CA ARG A 93 -11.39 -6.22 -4.96
C ARG A 93 -12.42 -5.29 -5.55
N PHE A 94 -12.01 -4.06 -5.82
CA PHE A 94 -12.73 -3.10 -6.64
C PHE A 94 -12.08 -3.04 -8.02
N HIS A 95 -12.87 -3.29 -9.06
CA HIS A 95 -12.43 -3.21 -10.45
C HIS A 95 -13.30 -2.21 -11.22
N ASN A 96 -12.69 -1.21 -11.84
CA ASN A 96 -13.39 -0.20 -12.65
C ASN A 96 -14.56 0.50 -11.92
N CYS A 97 -14.46 0.68 -10.61
CA CYS A 97 -15.49 1.34 -9.80
C CYS A 97 -15.16 2.84 -9.65
N ASN A 98 -15.70 3.68 -10.53
CA ASN A 98 -15.43 5.12 -10.51
C ASN A 98 -16.33 5.86 -9.52
N GLY A 99 -15.80 6.88 -8.85
CA GLY A 99 -16.53 7.62 -7.82
C GLY A 99 -16.88 6.78 -6.58
N LEU A 100 -16.12 5.70 -6.34
CA LEU A 100 -16.29 4.82 -5.17
C LEU A 100 -16.05 5.59 -3.87
N VAL A 101 -16.92 5.38 -2.88
CA VAL A 101 -16.75 5.89 -1.51
C VAL A 101 -16.89 4.73 -0.53
N VAL A 102 -15.88 4.50 0.31
CA VAL A 102 -15.90 3.48 1.36
C VAL A 102 -15.57 4.12 2.69
N ASN A 103 -16.50 4.00 3.65
CA ASN A 103 -16.38 4.60 4.98
C ASN A 103 -16.40 3.52 6.06
N SER A 104 -15.53 3.66 7.06
CA SER A 104 -15.53 2.88 8.31
C SER A 104 -15.39 1.35 8.14
N LEU A 105 -14.80 0.89 7.03
CA LEU A 105 -14.63 -0.54 6.77
C LEU A 105 -13.62 -1.16 7.72
N SER A 106 -14.02 -2.21 8.43
CA SER A 106 -13.12 -3.04 9.22
C SER A 106 -12.85 -4.37 8.52
N MET A 107 -11.58 -4.76 8.42
CA MET A 107 -11.16 -6.05 7.87
C MET A 107 -10.11 -6.73 8.76
N THR A 108 -10.22 -8.05 8.91
CA THR A 108 -9.23 -8.85 9.64
C THR A 108 -8.78 -10.07 8.86
N ASN A 109 -7.53 -10.46 9.05
CA ASN A 109 -7.01 -11.77 8.66
C ASN A 109 -7.28 -12.16 7.20
N SER A 110 -7.01 -11.27 6.24
CA SER A 110 -7.13 -11.64 4.82
C SER A 110 -6.14 -12.77 4.44
N PRO A 111 -6.52 -13.76 3.62
CA PRO A 111 -5.60 -14.82 3.18
C PRO A 111 -4.37 -14.27 2.43
N GLY A 112 -4.59 -13.33 1.51
CA GLY A 112 -3.56 -12.48 0.88
C GLY A 112 -3.83 -11.01 1.20
N ALA A 113 -3.69 -10.10 0.23
CA ALA A 113 -4.00 -8.69 0.42
C ALA A 113 -5.45 -8.45 0.88
N HIS A 114 -5.71 -7.39 1.64
CA HIS A 114 -7.05 -7.05 2.12
C HIS A 114 -7.87 -6.39 1.02
N ILE A 115 -7.39 -5.27 0.47
CA ILE A 115 -8.12 -4.48 -0.52
C ILE A 115 -7.29 -4.34 -1.79
N SER A 116 -7.85 -4.69 -2.94
CA SER A 116 -7.30 -4.36 -4.26
C SER A 116 -8.16 -3.28 -4.92
N VAL A 117 -7.52 -2.22 -5.42
CA VAL A 117 -8.13 -1.12 -6.16
C VAL A 117 -7.52 -1.08 -7.54
N ASN A 118 -8.29 -1.45 -8.56
CA ASN A 118 -7.79 -1.61 -9.91
C ASN A 118 -8.69 -0.94 -10.95
N GLY A 119 -8.13 -0.13 -11.85
CA GLY A 119 -8.91 0.54 -12.89
C GLY A 119 -9.86 1.63 -12.35
N CYS A 120 -9.69 2.08 -11.11
CA CYS A 120 -10.65 3.00 -10.47
C CYS A 120 -10.23 4.45 -10.64
N ASN A 121 -11.22 5.34 -10.80
CA ASN A 121 -11.03 6.79 -10.84
C ASN A 121 -11.86 7.48 -9.75
N GLY A 122 -11.21 8.27 -8.89
CA GLY A 122 -11.89 9.09 -7.89
C GLY A 122 -12.36 8.30 -6.66
N ALA A 123 -11.73 7.16 -6.35
CA ALA A 123 -12.11 6.33 -5.20
C ALA A 123 -11.61 6.94 -3.87
N LYS A 124 -12.46 6.91 -2.84
CA LYS A 124 -12.19 7.47 -1.52
C LYS A 124 -12.42 6.43 -0.43
N PHE A 125 -11.43 6.24 0.42
CA PHE A 125 -11.47 5.36 1.59
C PHE A 125 -11.21 6.19 2.84
N SER A 126 -12.11 6.10 3.83
CA SER A 126 -12.04 6.91 5.06
C SER A 126 -12.37 6.05 6.28
N GLY A 127 -11.58 6.16 7.35
CA GLY A 127 -11.89 5.42 8.59
C GLY A 127 -11.68 3.91 8.47
N VAL A 128 -10.83 3.45 7.55
CA VAL A 128 -10.61 2.01 7.34
C VAL A 128 -9.73 1.45 8.46
N SER A 129 -10.08 0.27 8.97
CA SER A 129 -9.31 -0.45 9.98
C SER A 129 -8.96 -1.84 9.46
N ILE A 130 -7.67 -2.12 9.28
CA ILE A 130 -7.17 -3.41 8.79
C ILE A 130 -6.24 -4.03 9.82
N THR A 131 -6.43 -5.30 10.13
CA THR A 131 -5.56 -6.03 11.06
C THR A 131 -5.28 -7.47 10.60
N ALA A 132 -4.01 -7.83 10.49
CA ALA A 132 -3.53 -9.19 10.37
C ALA A 132 -2.22 -9.36 11.18
N PRO A 133 -1.84 -10.58 11.59
CA PRO A 133 -0.59 -10.80 12.32
C PRO A 133 0.64 -10.35 11.54
N GLU A 134 1.66 -9.81 12.22
CA GLU A 134 2.91 -9.34 11.61
C GLU A 134 3.61 -10.38 10.73
N HIS A 135 3.48 -11.67 11.07
CA HIS A 135 4.11 -12.76 10.32
C HIS A 135 3.18 -13.41 9.27
N SER A 136 2.01 -12.82 9.02
CA SER A 136 1.12 -13.25 7.93
C SER A 136 1.69 -12.78 6.58
N PRO A 137 1.93 -13.68 5.61
CA PRO A 137 2.66 -13.30 4.40
C PRO A 137 1.76 -12.55 3.42
N ASN A 138 2.23 -11.50 2.74
CA ASN A 138 1.50 -10.82 1.64
C ASN A 138 0.06 -10.41 2.03
N THR A 139 -0.12 -9.93 3.26
CA THR A 139 -1.41 -9.46 3.77
C THR A 139 -1.56 -7.95 3.64
N ASP A 140 -1.11 -7.41 2.51
CA ASP A 140 -1.09 -5.99 2.17
C ASP A 140 -2.42 -5.31 2.52
N GLY A 141 -2.39 -4.08 3.01
CA GLY A 141 -3.60 -3.33 3.33
C GLY A 141 -4.35 -2.93 2.06
N PHE A 142 -3.67 -2.16 1.21
CA PHE A 142 -4.16 -1.74 -0.10
C PHE A 142 -3.16 -2.06 -1.21
N ASP A 143 -3.61 -2.78 -2.24
CA ASP A 143 -2.92 -2.90 -3.52
C ASP A 143 -3.62 -2.02 -4.56
N ILE A 144 -2.95 -0.96 -5.00
CA ILE A 144 -3.50 0.00 -5.97
C ILE A 144 -2.76 -0.18 -7.30
N ALA A 145 -3.50 -0.31 -8.40
CA ALA A 145 -2.93 -0.43 -9.74
C ALA A 145 -3.83 0.22 -10.79
N VAL A 146 -3.26 0.80 -11.84
CA VAL A 146 -4.01 1.34 -13.00
C VAL A 146 -5.16 2.28 -12.55
N SER A 147 -4.92 3.11 -11.54
CA SER A 147 -5.98 3.88 -10.86
C SER A 147 -5.57 5.34 -10.67
N LYS A 148 -6.55 6.25 -10.68
CA LYS A 148 -6.31 7.71 -10.59
C LYS A 148 -7.18 8.38 -9.54
N TYR A 149 -6.67 9.46 -8.94
CA TYR A 149 -7.40 10.27 -7.96
C TYR A 149 -7.90 9.45 -6.78
N ILE A 150 -7.03 8.61 -6.22
CA ILE A 150 -7.36 7.74 -5.09
C ILE A 150 -7.01 8.45 -3.79
N THR A 151 -7.95 8.50 -2.85
CA THR A 151 -7.71 9.04 -1.51
C THR A 151 -7.92 7.97 -0.46
N ILE A 152 -6.92 7.75 0.40
CA ILE A 152 -7.03 6.92 1.59
C ILE A 152 -6.71 7.82 2.78
N LYS A 153 -7.64 7.95 3.73
CA LYS A 153 -7.48 8.87 4.86
C LYS A 153 -7.99 8.30 6.17
N ASP A 154 -7.46 8.84 7.27
CA ASP A 154 -7.97 8.60 8.63
C ASP A 154 -8.09 7.11 8.96
N SER A 155 -7.07 6.31 8.61
CA SER A 155 -7.14 4.85 8.63
C SER A 155 -5.98 4.22 9.40
N THR A 156 -6.23 3.04 9.97
CA THR A 156 -5.25 2.25 10.72
C THR A 156 -5.04 0.91 10.04
N ILE A 157 -3.81 0.56 9.72
CA ILE A 157 -3.46 -0.61 8.94
C ILE A 157 -2.28 -1.32 9.60
N ALA A 158 -2.55 -2.49 10.17
CA ALA A 158 -1.57 -3.38 10.77
C ALA A 158 -1.60 -4.72 10.04
N THR A 159 -0.52 -5.10 9.39
CA THR A 159 -0.46 -6.28 8.52
C THR A 159 0.89 -6.97 8.63
N GLY A 160 1.10 -8.04 7.86
CA GLY A 160 2.42 -8.66 7.70
C GLY A 160 3.13 -8.29 6.39
N ASP A 161 2.60 -7.35 5.62
CA ASP A 161 3.22 -6.84 4.39
C ASP A 161 2.92 -5.33 4.22
N ASP A 162 2.87 -4.79 3.00
CA ASP A 162 2.69 -3.35 2.78
C ASP A 162 1.41 -2.79 3.43
N CYS A 163 1.52 -1.60 4.02
CA CYS A 163 0.35 -0.82 4.43
C CYS A 163 -0.44 -0.41 3.18
N ILE A 164 0.26 0.13 2.19
CA ILE A 164 -0.23 0.45 0.86
C ILE A 164 0.89 0.13 -0.15
N ALA A 165 0.57 -0.62 -1.20
CA ALA A 165 1.42 -0.82 -2.37
C ALA A 165 0.79 -0.12 -3.59
N ILE A 166 1.52 0.85 -4.17
CA ILE A 166 1.11 1.64 -5.34
C ILE A 166 1.88 1.14 -6.56
N ASN A 167 1.23 0.32 -7.38
CA ASN A 167 1.82 -0.34 -8.55
C ASN A 167 1.65 0.50 -9.83
N GLY A 168 2.11 -0.03 -10.96
CA GLY A 168 2.11 0.66 -12.26
C GLY A 168 0.73 1.17 -12.71
N GLY A 169 0.76 2.25 -13.48
CA GLY A 169 -0.43 2.90 -14.06
C GLY A 169 -1.18 3.81 -13.08
N CYS A 170 -0.58 4.16 -11.95
CA CYS A 170 -1.21 5.00 -10.94
C CYS A 170 -0.83 6.49 -11.08
N SER A 171 -1.79 7.39 -10.86
CA SER A 171 -1.48 8.80 -10.63
C SER A 171 -2.43 9.50 -9.68
N ASN A 172 -2.01 10.60 -9.07
CA ASN A 172 -2.84 11.39 -8.14
C ASN A 172 -3.34 10.53 -6.97
N ILE A 173 -2.42 9.93 -6.22
CA ILE A 173 -2.74 9.10 -5.04
C ILE A 173 -2.42 9.89 -3.79
N ASN A 174 -3.40 10.05 -2.90
CA ASN A 174 -3.27 10.75 -1.63
C ASN A 174 -3.52 9.79 -0.46
N ALA A 175 -2.50 9.57 0.35
CA ALA A 175 -2.56 8.79 1.57
C ALA A 175 -2.28 9.71 2.77
N THR A 176 -3.27 9.99 3.61
CA THR A 176 -3.09 10.99 4.68
C THR A 176 -3.69 10.60 6.02
N ARG A 177 -3.03 10.95 7.13
CA ARG A 177 -3.50 10.61 8.49
C ARG A 177 -3.67 9.11 8.66
N LEU A 178 -2.62 8.37 8.27
CA LEU A 178 -2.58 6.92 8.37
C LEU A 178 -1.68 6.47 9.52
N PHE A 179 -2.14 5.46 10.25
CA PHE A 179 -1.31 4.69 11.18
C PHE A 179 -0.98 3.35 10.52
N CYS A 180 0.26 3.20 10.06
CA CYS A 180 0.77 1.97 9.46
C CYS A 180 1.68 1.26 10.48
N GLY A 181 1.39 0.00 10.80
CA GLY A 181 2.30 -0.76 11.65
C GLY A 181 1.64 -1.75 12.61
N PRO A 182 2.19 -2.97 12.74
CA PRO A 182 3.33 -3.54 11.99
C PRO A 182 3.03 -3.73 10.49
N GLY A 183 4.05 -4.07 9.70
CA GLY A 183 3.97 -4.24 8.24
C GLY A 183 5.20 -3.70 7.49
N HIS A 184 5.12 -3.49 6.19
CA HIS A 184 6.23 -3.09 5.32
C HIS A 184 6.27 -1.61 4.94
N GLY A 185 5.37 -0.78 5.50
CA GLY A 185 5.30 0.66 5.23
C GLY A 185 4.43 0.99 4.02
N ILE A 186 4.59 2.19 3.46
CA ILE A 186 3.93 2.60 2.21
C ILE A 186 4.95 2.51 1.09
N SER A 187 4.59 1.73 0.07
CA SER A 187 5.47 1.34 -1.01
C SER A 187 4.97 1.83 -2.36
N ILE A 188 5.84 2.48 -3.13
CA ILE A 188 5.68 2.66 -4.56
C ILE A 188 6.36 1.47 -5.24
N GLY A 189 5.58 0.67 -5.95
CA GLY A 189 5.99 -0.56 -6.62
C GLY A 189 5.61 -1.85 -5.88
N SER A 190 6.14 -3.00 -6.28
CA SER A 190 7.34 -3.11 -7.14
C SER A 190 7.07 -2.73 -8.59
N LEU A 191 7.93 -1.88 -9.17
CA LEU A 191 7.77 -1.42 -10.55
C LEU A 191 8.73 -2.08 -11.54
N GLY A 192 8.30 -2.29 -12.78
CA GLY A 192 9.15 -2.71 -13.90
C GLY A 192 9.48 -4.21 -13.93
N LYS A 193 8.71 -5.04 -13.21
CA LYS A 193 8.94 -6.49 -13.17
C LYS A 193 8.97 -7.09 -14.58
N ASN A 194 9.90 -8.02 -14.83
CA ASN A 194 10.09 -8.67 -16.13
C ASN A 194 10.36 -7.68 -17.29
N GLY A 195 11.01 -6.55 -17.02
CA GLY A 195 11.30 -5.53 -18.02
C GLY A 195 10.08 -4.71 -18.46
N SER A 196 9.00 -4.74 -17.69
CA SER A 196 7.78 -3.98 -18.00
C SER A 196 8.02 -2.47 -17.98
N HIS A 197 7.24 -1.77 -18.81
CA HIS A 197 7.13 -0.33 -18.77
C HIS A 197 6.04 0.08 -17.80
N GLU A 198 6.40 0.75 -16.70
CA GLU A 198 5.46 1.17 -15.68
C GLU A 198 5.65 2.64 -15.30
N ILE A 199 4.51 3.32 -15.13
CA ILE A 199 4.46 4.73 -14.77
C ILE A 199 3.71 4.91 -13.46
N VAL A 200 4.28 5.73 -12.57
CA VAL A 200 3.63 6.22 -11.35
C VAL A 200 3.99 7.70 -11.19
N GLU A 201 2.99 8.55 -10.95
CA GLU A 201 3.26 9.96 -10.69
C GLU A 201 2.26 10.64 -9.75
N GLU A 202 2.68 11.74 -9.14
CA GLU A 202 1.81 12.59 -8.32
C GLU A 202 1.25 11.83 -7.11
N ILE A 203 2.17 11.35 -6.28
CA ILE A 203 1.87 10.59 -5.06
C ILE A 203 2.16 11.48 -3.86
N TYR A 204 1.17 11.62 -2.98
CA TYR A 204 1.27 12.42 -1.77
C TYR A 204 0.95 11.55 -0.56
N VAL A 205 1.94 11.32 0.30
CA VAL A 205 1.81 10.62 1.57
C VAL A 205 2.07 11.63 2.68
N ASN A 206 1.05 12.00 3.45
CA ASN A 206 1.15 13.13 4.37
C ASN A 206 0.55 12.89 5.75
N ASN A 207 1.27 13.29 6.79
CA ASN A 207 0.84 13.14 8.18
C ASN A 207 0.55 11.67 8.51
N CYS A 208 1.54 10.81 8.29
CA CYS A 208 1.42 9.36 8.50
C CYS A 208 2.43 8.88 9.53
N SER A 209 2.09 7.82 10.25
CA SER A 209 2.95 7.17 11.23
C SER A 209 3.34 5.77 10.79
N PHE A 210 4.62 5.42 10.90
CA PHE A 210 5.13 4.07 10.69
C PHE A 210 5.67 3.51 12.03
N ILE A 211 4.95 2.55 12.60
CA ILE A 211 5.22 2.02 13.95
C ILE A 211 5.57 0.53 13.88
N GLY A 212 6.80 0.16 14.22
CA GLY A 212 7.23 -1.24 14.19
C GLY A 212 7.20 -1.86 12.79
N THR A 213 7.30 -1.06 11.74
CA THR A 213 7.31 -1.54 10.35
C THR A 213 8.70 -1.96 9.91
N THR A 214 8.81 -2.83 8.91
CA THR A 214 10.10 -3.18 8.31
C THR A 214 10.62 -2.07 7.39
N ASN A 215 9.75 -1.23 6.83
CA ASN A 215 10.15 -0.01 6.11
C ASN A 215 9.15 1.13 6.42
N GLY A 216 9.54 2.37 6.14
CA GLY A 216 8.64 3.52 6.20
C GLY A 216 8.17 3.92 4.80
N ALA A 217 8.83 4.93 4.23
CA ALA A 217 8.64 5.38 2.86
C ALA A 217 9.53 4.55 1.92
N ARG A 218 8.91 3.74 1.06
CA ARG A 218 9.62 2.80 0.18
C ARG A 218 9.31 3.03 -1.30
N ILE A 219 10.34 3.02 -2.14
CA ILE A 219 10.24 2.92 -3.60
C ILE A 219 11.02 1.68 -4.02
N LYS A 220 10.38 0.72 -4.70
CA LYS A 220 10.98 -0.54 -5.13
C LYS A 220 10.79 -0.74 -6.63
N THR A 221 11.88 -0.91 -7.39
CA THR A 221 11.84 -1.17 -8.83
C THR A 221 12.73 -2.36 -9.19
N TRP A 222 12.32 -3.13 -10.18
CA TRP A 222 13.09 -4.26 -10.70
C TRP A 222 14.15 -3.77 -11.70
N PRO A 223 15.34 -4.40 -11.71
CA PRO A 223 16.27 -4.32 -12.82
C PRO A 223 15.61 -4.76 -14.15
N GLY A 224 16.03 -4.13 -15.24
CA GLY A 224 15.47 -4.27 -16.59
C GLY A 224 14.19 -3.46 -16.84
N GLY A 225 13.54 -2.94 -15.80
CA GLY A 225 12.30 -2.17 -15.92
C GLY A 225 12.48 -0.82 -16.64
N SER A 226 11.40 -0.28 -17.20
CA SER A 226 11.38 1.03 -17.86
C SER A 226 10.17 1.87 -17.46
N GLY A 227 10.16 3.15 -17.84
CA GLY A 227 9.13 4.12 -17.43
C GLY A 227 9.63 5.04 -16.31
N TYR A 228 8.73 5.50 -15.45
CA TYR A 228 9.07 6.47 -14.40
C TYR A 228 8.22 6.36 -13.13
N ALA A 229 8.83 6.73 -12.01
CA ALA A 229 8.21 7.01 -10.73
C ALA A 229 8.61 8.44 -10.33
N ARG A 230 7.70 9.42 -10.45
CA ARG A 230 8.04 10.84 -10.27
C ARG A 230 7.02 11.66 -9.48
N LYS A 231 7.42 12.84 -9.00
CA LYS A 231 6.56 13.75 -8.23
C LYS A 231 5.93 13.01 -7.04
N ILE A 232 6.79 12.41 -6.24
CA ILE A 232 6.40 11.62 -5.06
C ILE A 232 6.81 12.43 -3.83
N THR A 233 5.89 12.66 -2.92
CA THR A 233 6.19 13.38 -1.67
C THR A 233 5.72 12.58 -0.49
N PHE A 234 6.65 12.36 0.44
CA PHE A 234 6.36 11.92 1.81
C PHE A 234 6.59 13.11 2.73
N ASP A 235 5.56 13.52 3.46
CA ASP A 235 5.57 14.76 4.24
C ASP A 235 5.00 14.52 5.64
N GLN A 236 5.60 15.14 6.65
CA GLN A 236 5.18 15.05 8.05
C GLN A 236 5.03 13.59 8.51
N ILE A 237 6.14 12.86 8.51
CA ILE A 237 6.15 11.42 8.80
C ILE A 237 6.68 11.16 10.21
N ILE A 238 5.90 10.45 11.01
CA ILE A 238 6.32 9.99 12.35
C ILE A 238 6.83 8.56 12.26
N LEU A 239 8.00 8.30 12.82
CA LEU A 239 8.64 6.99 12.84
C LEU A 239 8.76 6.50 14.28
N LYS A 240 8.37 5.24 14.54
CA LYS A 240 8.67 4.59 15.80
C LYS A 240 9.15 3.18 15.54
N ASN A 241 10.44 2.94 15.75
CA ASN A 241 11.04 1.62 15.59
C ASN A 241 10.80 1.04 14.19
N ALA A 242 10.86 1.87 13.15
CA ALA A 242 10.79 1.41 11.76
C ALA A 242 12.17 0.87 11.33
N GLN A 243 12.25 -0.30 10.70
CA GLN A 243 13.56 -0.92 10.42
C GLN A 243 14.33 -0.21 9.31
N ASN A 244 13.70 0.09 8.17
CA ASN A 244 14.28 0.90 7.09
C ASN A 244 13.35 2.10 6.79
N PRO A 245 13.42 3.18 7.60
CA PRO A 245 12.53 4.34 7.48
C PRO A 245 12.37 4.95 6.08
N ILE A 246 13.47 5.15 5.35
CA ILE A 246 13.46 5.67 3.98
C ILE A 246 14.27 4.73 3.10
N ILE A 247 13.66 4.21 2.03
CA ILE A 247 14.34 3.30 1.12
C ILE A 247 13.94 3.52 -0.35
N ILE A 248 14.95 3.62 -1.21
CA ILE A 248 14.82 3.42 -2.65
C ILE A 248 15.64 2.17 -2.99
N ASP A 249 15.01 1.18 -3.61
CA ASP A 249 15.68 -0.06 -4.05
C ASP A 249 15.36 -0.35 -5.51
N GLN A 250 16.28 0.01 -6.41
CA GLN A 250 16.17 -0.29 -7.83
C GLN A 250 16.73 -1.68 -8.21
N ASN A 251 17.13 -2.50 -7.23
CA ASN A 251 17.61 -3.87 -7.41
C ASN A 251 16.61 -4.89 -6.85
N TYR A 252 15.33 -4.54 -6.79
CA TYR A 252 14.32 -5.33 -6.09
C TYR A 252 14.22 -6.74 -6.67
N GLY A 253 14.22 -7.75 -5.79
CA GLY A 253 14.08 -9.15 -6.16
C GLY A 253 15.32 -9.82 -6.76
N VAL A 254 16.46 -9.12 -6.85
CA VAL A 254 17.71 -9.66 -7.40
C VAL A 254 18.81 -9.69 -6.33
N LYS A 255 19.47 -10.84 -6.16
CA LYS A 255 20.57 -11.01 -5.18
C LYS A 255 21.88 -10.39 -5.65
N GLN A 256 22.15 -10.43 -6.95
CA GLN A 256 23.32 -9.83 -7.60
C GLN A 256 22.84 -9.07 -8.83
N PRO A 257 22.58 -7.75 -8.71
CA PRO A 257 22.18 -6.96 -9.86
C PRO A 257 23.31 -6.89 -10.89
N SER A 258 23.00 -7.06 -12.16
CA SER A 258 23.99 -6.84 -13.22
C SER A 258 24.27 -5.34 -13.34
N ALA A 259 25.52 -4.97 -13.60
CA ALA A 259 25.94 -3.56 -13.63
C ALA A 259 25.33 -2.75 -14.80
N SER A 260 24.64 -3.40 -15.75
CA SER A 260 24.18 -2.81 -17.02
C SER A 260 22.67 -2.73 -17.19
N GLU A 261 21.88 -3.15 -16.20
CA GLU A 261 20.42 -3.17 -16.34
C GLU A 261 19.78 -1.82 -16.00
N GLN A 262 19.09 -1.24 -16.99
CA GLN A 262 18.21 -0.09 -16.81
C GLN A 262 17.14 -0.41 -15.76
N ALA A 263 16.64 0.58 -15.03
CA ALA A 263 15.49 0.44 -14.15
C ALA A 263 14.49 1.57 -14.41
N VAL A 264 13.28 1.45 -13.85
CA VAL A 264 12.28 2.52 -13.85
C VAL A 264 12.92 3.81 -13.31
N MET A 265 12.84 4.91 -14.05
CA MET A 265 13.46 6.18 -13.63
C MET A 265 12.80 6.71 -12.36
N VAL A 266 13.59 7.11 -11.37
CA VAL A 266 13.06 7.70 -10.13
C VAL A 266 13.51 9.16 -10.07
N SER A 267 12.55 10.08 -10.03
CA SER A 267 12.86 11.52 -9.97
C SER A 267 11.86 12.34 -9.17
N GLU A 268 12.24 13.55 -8.76
CA GLU A 268 11.33 14.50 -8.09
C GLU A 268 10.67 13.88 -6.85
N VAL A 269 11.48 13.23 -6.01
CA VAL A 269 11.03 12.61 -4.77
C VAL A 269 11.41 13.51 -3.60
N THR A 270 10.42 13.90 -2.80
CA THR A 270 10.61 14.73 -1.62
C THR A 270 10.33 13.93 -0.36
N TYR A 271 11.31 13.89 0.54
CA TYR A 271 11.17 13.40 1.91
C TYR A 271 11.25 14.60 2.85
N ARG A 272 10.13 14.97 3.47
CA ARG A 272 10.05 16.17 4.30
C ARG A 272 9.44 15.91 5.67
N GLY A 273 10.01 16.53 6.71
CA GLY A 273 9.43 16.52 8.05
C GLY A 273 9.34 15.11 8.66
N PHE A 274 10.35 14.28 8.43
CA PHE A 274 10.44 12.95 9.06
C PHE A 274 10.98 13.11 10.47
N VAL A 275 10.31 12.54 11.48
CA VAL A 275 10.77 12.58 12.87
C VAL A 275 10.58 11.22 13.53
N GLY A 276 11.63 10.69 14.15
CA GLY A 276 11.49 9.53 15.04
C GLY A 276 12.66 8.55 15.00
N THR A 277 12.37 7.26 15.16
CA THR A 277 13.41 6.25 15.42
C THR A 277 13.49 5.13 14.39
N SER A 278 14.72 4.73 14.08
CA SER A 278 15.07 3.55 13.27
C SER A 278 15.38 2.35 14.17
N ALA A 279 14.87 1.17 13.81
CA ALA A 279 15.19 -0.09 14.50
C ALA A 279 16.54 -0.69 14.05
N ARG A 280 17.07 -0.24 12.91
CA ARG A 280 18.37 -0.67 12.37
C ARG A 280 19.32 0.50 12.23
N ASP A 281 20.60 0.17 12.14
CA ASP A 281 21.69 1.13 11.97
C ASP A 281 21.52 1.94 10.68
N LEU A 282 21.16 1.31 9.56
CA LEU A 282 20.89 1.98 8.28
C LEU A 282 19.44 2.49 8.26
N ALA A 283 19.24 3.77 8.57
CA ALA A 283 17.93 4.42 8.58
C ALA A 283 17.49 4.89 7.18
N ILE A 284 18.44 5.30 6.34
CA ILE A 284 18.21 5.76 4.97
C ILE A 284 19.02 4.90 4.01
N VAL A 285 18.36 4.29 3.03
CA VAL A 285 19.01 3.40 2.05
C VAL A 285 18.55 3.77 0.63
N LEU A 286 19.44 4.39 -0.15
CA LEU A 286 19.14 4.80 -1.53
C LEU A 286 20.01 3.99 -2.49
N LYS A 287 19.45 2.93 -3.05
CA LYS A 287 20.10 2.01 -4.01
C LYS A 287 19.63 2.32 -5.42
N CYS A 288 20.12 3.42 -5.99
CA CYS A 288 19.83 3.80 -7.35
C CYS A 288 20.67 2.97 -8.34
N SER A 289 20.10 2.70 -9.51
CA SER A 289 20.74 2.00 -10.63
C SER A 289 21.78 2.89 -11.30
N THR A 290 22.42 2.42 -12.37
CA THR A 290 23.38 3.21 -13.15
C THR A 290 22.77 4.43 -13.83
N LEU A 291 21.46 4.45 -14.06
CA LEU A 291 20.76 5.66 -14.51
C LEU A 291 20.78 6.77 -13.46
N GLY A 292 20.75 6.40 -12.18
CA GLY A 292 20.66 7.33 -11.06
C GLY A 292 19.23 7.76 -10.73
N CYS A 293 19.07 8.29 -9.52
CA CYS A 293 17.83 8.96 -9.11
C CYS A 293 18.08 10.47 -9.01
N PHE A 294 17.20 11.29 -9.58
CA PHE A 294 17.43 12.73 -9.72
C PHE A 294 16.38 13.58 -9.00
N ASN A 295 16.74 14.82 -8.66
CA ASN A 295 15.86 15.75 -7.95
C ASN A 295 15.29 15.14 -6.66
N ILE A 296 16.13 14.39 -5.92
CA ILE A 296 15.77 13.82 -4.64
C ILE A 296 16.01 14.88 -3.56
N THR A 297 14.94 15.27 -2.87
CA THR A 297 14.97 16.31 -1.86
C THR A 297 14.77 15.72 -0.48
N PHE A 298 15.69 16.03 0.43
CA PHE A 298 15.51 15.82 1.86
C PHE A 298 15.39 17.18 2.54
N ASP A 299 14.33 17.37 3.32
CA ASP A 299 14.04 18.63 4.00
C ASP A 299 13.54 18.37 5.43
N ASN A 300 14.31 18.75 6.44
CA ASN A 300 14.00 18.51 7.85
C ASN A 300 13.69 17.02 8.13
N VAL A 301 14.68 16.16 7.90
CA VAL A 301 14.59 14.72 8.20
C VAL A 301 15.41 14.42 9.45
N HIS A 302 14.76 13.99 10.53
CA HIS A 302 15.39 13.73 11.82
C HIS A 302 15.06 12.32 12.33
N ILE A 303 15.91 11.37 11.96
CA ILE A 303 15.80 9.95 12.26
C ILE A 303 17.01 9.52 13.10
N VAL A 304 16.76 9.06 14.31
CA VAL A 304 17.79 8.59 15.24
C VAL A 304 17.66 7.09 15.51
N SER A 305 18.66 6.47 16.13
CA SER A 305 18.53 5.06 16.52
C SER A 305 17.46 4.93 17.62
N SER A 306 16.71 3.84 17.56
CA SER A 306 15.85 3.38 18.66
C SER A 306 16.66 2.86 19.86
N GLN A 307 17.94 2.55 19.66
CA GLN A 307 18.85 2.10 20.71
C GLN A 307 19.60 3.31 21.30
N PRO A 308 19.45 3.61 22.61
CA PRO A 308 20.11 4.73 23.25
C PRO A 308 21.63 4.72 23.04
N GLY A 309 22.20 5.87 22.70
CA GLY A 309 23.64 6.05 22.48
C GLY A 309 24.18 5.48 21.15
N LYS A 310 23.35 4.82 20.33
CA LYS A 310 23.77 4.38 19.00
C LYS A 310 23.43 5.41 17.92
N PRO A 311 24.33 5.64 16.96
CA PRO A 311 24.02 6.45 15.79
C PRO A 311 23.07 5.72 14.83
N ALA A 312 22.36 6.50 14.02
CA ALA A 312 21.73 6.04 12.78
C ALA A 312 22.60 6.49 11.60
N TYR A 313 22.54 5.75 10.50
CA TYR A 313 23.37 5.95 9.31
C TYR A 313 22.53 5.98 8.05
N ALA A 314 23.15 6.47 6.99
CA ALA A 314 22.62 6.45 5.64
C ALA A 314 23.59 5.74 4.69
N SER A 315 23.05 5.02 3.71
CA SER A 315 23.78 4.46 2.59
C SER A 315 23.09 4.91 1.31
N TYR A 316 23.86 5.47 0.38
CA TYR A 316 23.32 6.01 -0.86
C TYR A 316 24.33 5.85 -2.00
N ASN A 317 23.83 5.53 -3.19
CA ASN A 317 24.62 5.49 -4.42
C ASN A 317 23.87 6.20 -5.55
N ASN A 318 24.62 6.81 -6.48
CA ASN A 318 24.09 7.45 -7.69
C ASN A 318 22.78 8.25 -7.50
N THR A 319 22.72 9.00 -6.40
CA THR A 319 21.55 9.77 -6.00
C THR A 319 21.91 11.25 -6.07
N HIS A 320 21.11 12.02 -6.79
CA HIS A 320 21.33 13.42 -7.09
C HIS A 320 20.20 14.27 -6.54
N GLY A 321 20.53 15.36 -5.85
CA GLY A 321 19.54 16.29 -5.35
C GLY A 321 20.00 17.14 -4.18
N THR A 322 19.05 17.58 -3.37
CA THR A 322 19.25 18.62 -2.36
C THR A 322 18.96 18.11 -0.97
N VAL A 323 19.78 18.52 0.00
CA VAL A 323 19.70 18.10 1.40
C VAL A 323 19.64 19.35 2.28
N ILE A 324 18.54 19.49 3.02
CA ILE A 324 18.29 20.58 3.94
C ILE A 324 18.03 19.96 5.32
N ASN A 325 18.98 20.14 6.24
CA ASN A 325 18.87 19.72 7.64
C ASN A 325 18.45 18.24 7.85
N THR A 326 19.43 17.33 7.83
CA THR A 326 19.16 15.90 8.00
C THR A 326 19.99 15.24 9.10
N VAL A 327 19.33 14.35 9.83
CA VAL A 327 19.90 13.34 10.73
C VAL A 327 19.27 12.00 10.32
N PRO A 328 20.06 10.97 9.94
CA PRO A 328 21.50 11.01 9.74
C PRO A 328 21.95 11.99 8.64
N LYS A 329 23.21 12.43 8.71
CA LYS A 329 23.80 13.29 7.68
C LYS A 329 23.91 12.52 6.37
N ILE A 330 23.51 13.17 5.27
CA ILE A 330 23.67 12.66 3.91
C ILE A 330 24.27 13.75 3.02
N SER A 331 25.06 13.35 2.03
CA SER A 331 25.63 14.24 1.01
C SER A 331 25.36 13.65 -0.36
N LEU A 332 24.31 14.13 -1.02
CA LEU A 332 23.94 13.67 -2.36
C LEU A 332 24.80 14.34 -3.43
N LEU A 333 24.83 13.73 -4.61
CA LEU A 333 25.45 14.32 -5.80
C LEU A 333 24.62 15.54 -6.25
N LYS A 334 25.27 16.51 -6.89
CA LYS A 334 24.60 17.72 -7.42
C LYS A 334 24.15 17.49 -8.86
#